data_AF-A0A183E8A4-F1
#
_entry.id   AF-A0A183E8A4-F1
#
_cell.length_a   1.000
_cell.length_b   1.000
_cell.length_c   1.000
_cell.angle_alpha   90.00
_cell.angle_beta   90.00
_cell.angle_gamma   90.00
#
_symmetry.space_group_name_H-M   'P 1'
#
loop_
_entity.id
_entity.type
_entity.pdbx_description
1 polymer ?
#
loop_
_entity_poly.entity_id
_entity_poly.type
_entity_poly.pdbx_seq_one_letter_code
_entity_poly.pdbx_strand_id
1 'polypeptide(L)'
;MPATFLCITTGPCKSVTQSYANCLQNNSPSWRAFYGTEPNKMSAALRHAILKYRLIESTIDKLHRSALEIEAINDSCVPRYTSVTYCAPICAAKQMPFEEQVGYCTEECKNAVRACLHESANEWDSSVVILRKLSAEFDKGFVEVRLFFKNSHFCSFR
;
A
#
# COMPACT_ATOMS: atom_id res chain seq x y z
N MET A 1 -19.07 22.42 -10.98
CA MET A 1 -19.78 23.66 -10.61
C MET A 1 -20.35 24.42 -11.82
N PRO A 2 -19.64 24.61 -12.95
CA PRO A 2 -20.22 25.33 -14.09
C PRO A 2 -21.53 24.69 -14.57
N ALA A 3 -21.54 23.36 -14.75
CA ALA A 3 -22.73 22.64 -15.21
C ALA A 3 -23.92 22.76 -14.23
N THR A 4 -23.70 22.69 -12.92
CA THR A 4 -24.81 22.81 -11.96
C THR A 4 -25.49 24.17 -12.05
N PHE A 5 -24.75 25.28 -12.12
CA PHE A 5 -25.37 26.61 -12.33
C PHE A 5 -26.10 26.75 -13.68
N LEU A 6 -25.64 26.04 -14.70
CA LEU A 6 -26.24 26.06 -16.04
C LEU A 6 -27.48 25.17 -16.17
N CYS A 7 -27.73 24.31 -15.17
CA CYS A 7 -28.81 23.33 -15.16
C CYS A 7 -29.79 23.47 -13.97
N ILE A 8 -29.47 24.24 -12.92
CA ILE A 8 -30.22 24.21 -11.63
C ILE A 8 -31.50 25.06 -11.64
N THR A 9 -31.62 26.14 -12.43
CA THR A 9 -32.67 27.13 -12.12
C THR A 9 -33.96 27.07 -12.92
N THR A 10 -34.01 26.66 -14.20
CA THR A 10 -35.29 26.78 -14.97
C THR A 10 -35.43 25.94 -16.27
N GLY A 11 -34.64 24.89 -16.54
CA GLY A 11 -34.83 24.10 -17.78
C GLY A 11 -33.60 23.34 -18.31
N PRO A 12 -33.57 22.97 -19.61
CA PRO A 12 -32.46 22.22 -20.18
C PRO A 12 -31.13 22.97 -20.01
N CYS A 13 -30.07 22.22 -19.70
CA CYS A 13 -28.74 22.76 -19.46
C CYS A 13 -28.32 23.72 -20.58
N LYS A 14 -28.07 24.97 -20.23
CA LYS A 14 -27.66 25.98 -21.22
C LYS A 14 -26.20 25.76 -21.61
N SER A 15 -25.94 25.71 -22.91
CA SER A 15 -24.57 25.86 -23.41
C SER A 15 -24.16 27.33 -23.27
N VAL A 16 -22.92 27.57 -22.86
CA VAL A 16 -22.38 28.92 -22.67
C VAL A 16 -21.06 29.07 -23.41
N THR A 17 -20.71 30.31 -23.72
CA THR A 17 -19.42 30.63 -24.32
C THR A 17 -18.27 30.34 -23.34
N GLN A 18 -17.08 30.04 -23.88
CA GLN A 18 -15.90 29.80 -23.05
C GLN A 18 -15.57 30.99 -22.14
N SER A 19 -15.77 32.22 -22.63
CA SER A 19 -15.59 33.44 -21.84
C SER A 19 -16.48 33.48 -20.60
N TYR A 20 -17.75 33.09 -20.74
CA TYR A 20 -18.68 33.02 -19.63
C TYR A 20 -18.33 31.89 -18.65
N ALA A 21 -17.93 30.72 -19.16
CA ALA A 21 -17.47 29.62 -18.32
C ALA A 21 -16.22 30.00 -17.50
N ASN A 22 -15.26 30.72 -18.10
CA ASN A 22 -14.08 31.23 -17.41
C ASN A 22 -14.46 32.26 -16.34
N CYS A 23 -15.40 33.16 -16.62
CA CYS A 23 -15.93 34.12 -15.64
C CYS A 23 -16.54 33.41 -14.42
N LEU A 24 -17.37 32.39 -14.65
CA LEU A 24 -17.95 31.56 -13.58
C LEU A 24 -16.85 30.87 -12.75
N GLN A 25 -15.84 30.31 -13.39
CA GLN A 25 -14.73 29.65 -12.71
C GLN A 25 -13.90 30.63 -11.86
N ASN A 26 -13.62 31.82 -12.37
CA ASN A 26 -12.89 32.86 -11.64
C ASN A 26 -13.64 33.36 -10.40
N ASN A 27 -14.98 33.31 -10.43
CA ASN A 27 -15.83 33.68 -9.30
C ASN A 27 -16.13 32.52 -8.35
N SER A 28 -15.71 31.29 -8.69
CA SER A 28 -15.94 30.11 -7.86
C SER A 28 -15.43 30.18 -6.41
N PRO A 29 -14.34 30.92 -6.07
CA PRO A 29 -13.92 31.08 -4.68
C PRO A 29 -15.00 31.76 -3.81
N SER A 30 -15.72 32.74 -4.37
CA SER A 30 -16.80 33.45 -3.70
C SER A 30 -18.01 32.54 -3.43
N TRP A 31 -18.13 31.43 -4.15
CA TRP A 31 -19.23 30.48 -4.00
C TRP A 31 -19.11 29.61 -2.75
N ARG A 32 -17.99 29.70 -2.03
CA ARG A 32 -17.82 29.11 -0.70
C ARG A 32 -18.89 29.59 0.29
N ALA A 33 -19.47 30.77 0.08
CA ALA A 33 -20.61 31.28 0.85
C ALA A 33 -21.88 30.42 0.69
N PHE A 34 -22.09 29.79 -0.47
CA PHE A 34 -23.27 28.97 -0.76
C PHE A 34 -23.09 27.51 -0.38
N TYR A 35 -21.91 26.94 -0.66
CA TYR A 35 -21.62 25.52 -0.46
C TYR A 35 -20.82 25.20 0.82
N GLY A 36 -20.40 26.25 1.54
CA GLY A 36 -19.61 26.12 2.76
C GLY A 36 -18.27 25.40 2.53
N THR A 37 -17.88 24.59 3.52
CA THR A 37 -16.62 23.83 3.51
C THR A 37 -16.77 22.40 3.00
N GLU A 38 -18.01 21.95 2.72
CA GLU A 38 -18.33 20.58 2.35
C GLU A 38 -17.57 20.08 1.10
N PRO A 39 -17.45 20.83 -0.01
CA PRO A 39 -16.64 20.40 -1.16
C PRO A 39 -15.16 20.18 -0.82
N ASN A 40 -14.61 20.97 0.12
CA ASN A 40 -13.21 20.83 0.53
C ASN A 40 -13.01 19.60 1.42
N LYS A 41 -13.93 19.34 2.36
CA LYS A 41 -13.92 18.12 3.18
C LYS A 41 -14.01 16.88 2.31
N MET A 42 -14.90 16.91 1.31
CA MET A 42 -15.07 15.83 0.33
C MET A 42 -13.81 15.61 -0.50
N SER A 43 -13.20 16.68 -1.02
CA SER A 43 -11.94 16.59 -1.78
C SER A 43 -10.81 16.02 -0.92
N ALA A 44 -10.71 16.42 0.35
CA ALA A 44 -9.73 15.89 1.28
C ALA A 44 -9.95 14.40 1.58
N ALA A 45 -11.19 13.98 1.85
CA ALA A 45 -11.54 12.59 2.09
C ALA A 45 -11.25 11.70 0.87
N LEU A 46 -11.63 12.13 -0.33
CA LEU A 46 -11.32 11.44 -1.59
C LEU A 46 -9.81 11.33 -1.80
N ARG A 47 -9.08 12.43 -1.62
CA ARG A 47 -7.61 12.43 -1.74
C ARG A 47 -6.99 11.42 -0.77
N HIS A 48 -7.44 11.41 0.49
CA HIS A 48 -6.93 10.49 1.49
C HIS A 48 -7.21 9.03 1.12
N ALA A 49 -8.43 8.70 0.67
CA ALA A 49 -8.79 7.36 0.23
C ALA A 49 -7.95 6.90 -0.98
N ILE A 50 -7.74 7.76 -1.97
CA ILE A 50 -6.90 7.46 -3.14
C ILE A 50 -5.44 7.22 -2.74
N LEU A 51 -4.87 8.08 -1.88
CA LEU A 51 -3.50 7.92 -1.41
C LEU A 51 -3.32 6.63 -0.62
N LYS A 52 -4.28 6.29 0.24
CA LYS A 52 -4.30 5.04 0.99
C LYS A 52 -4.30 3.82 0.06
N TYR A 53 -5.13 3.83 -0.98
CA TYR A 53 -5.16 2.76 -1.99
C TYR A 53 -3.80 2.62 -2.70
N ARG A 54 -3.24 3.72 -3.20
CA ARG A 54 -1.94 3.71 -3.89
C ARG A 54 -0.82 3.20 -2.99
N LEU A 55 -0.86 3.53 -1.71
CA LEU A 55 0.13 3.06 -0.75
C LEU A 55 0.01 1.55 -0.51
N ILE A 56 -1.21 1.01 -0.43
CA ILE A 56 -1.46 -0.43 -0.33
C ILE A 56 -0.90 -1.13 -1.57
N GLU A 57 -1.27 -0.68 -2.76
CA GLU A 57 -0.81 -1.23 -4.04
C GLU A 57 0.73 -1.25 -4.14
N SER A 58 1.37 -0.11 -3.88
CA SER A 58 2.84 -0.03 -3.89
C SER A 58 3.51 -0.91 -2.84
N THR A 59 2.88 -1.11 -1.68
CA THR A 59 3.43 -1.98 -0.63
C THR A 59 3.29 -3.46 -1.00
N ILE A 60 2.18 -3.84 -1.64
CA ILE A 60 1.99 -5.20 -2.20
C ILE A 60 3.03 -5.47 -3.29
N ASP A 61 3.26 -4.53 -4.20
CA ASP A 61 4.28 -4.67 -5.24
C ASP A 61 5.69 -4.86 -4.65
N LYS A 62 6.03 -4.11 -3.61
CA LYS A 62 7.31 -4.26 -2.89
C LYS A 62 7.44 -5.63 -2.24
N LEU A 63 6.39 -6.11 -1.58
CA LEU A 63 6.37 -7.46 -0.99
C LEU A 63 6.53 -8.52 -2.08
N HIS A 64 5.83 -8.39 -3.21
CA HIS A 64 5.97 -9.34 -4.30
C HIS A 64 7.40 -9.39 -4.85
N ARG A 65 8.03 -8.23 -5.06
CA ARG A 65 9.44 -8.17 -5.49
C ARG A 65 10.39 -8.75 -4.44
N SER A 66 10.18 -8.43 -3.16
CA SER A 66 10.98 -8.99 -2.07
C SER A 66 10.88 -10.53 -2.04
N ALA A 67 9.70 -11.11 -2.28
CA ALA A 67 9.57 -12.57 -2.38
C ALA A 67 10.41 -13.16 -3.52
N LEU A 68 10.43 -12.50 -4.70
CA LEU A 68 11.24 -12.92 -5.84
C LEU A 68 12.75 -12.75 -5.59
N GLU A 69 13.14 -11.69 -4.88
CA GLU A 69 14.55 -11.43 -4.55
C GLU A 69 15.07 -12.37 -3.45
N ILE A 70 14.24 -12.78 -2.49
CA ILE A 70 14.61 -13.78 -1.47
C ILE A 70 14.94 -15.15 -2.11
N GLU A 71 14.30 -15.51 -3.23
CA GLU A 71 14.63 -16.73 -3.98
C GLU A 71 16.05 -16.68 -4.56
N ALA A 72 16.61 -15.49 -4.78
CA ALA A 72 18.01 -15.29 -5.15
C ALA A 72 18.88 -15.27 -3.89
N ILE A 73 19.13 -16.45 -3.30
CA ILE A 73 20.04 -16.61 -2.15
C ILE A 73 21.37 -15.91 -2.48
N ASN A 74 21.73 -14.92 -1.66
CA ASN A 74 22.98 -14.15 -1.80
C ASN A 74 24.19 -15.10 -1.88
N ASP A 75 25.13 -14.85 -2.79
CA ASP A 75 26.36 -15.63 -2.97
C ASP A 75 27.18 -15.79 -1.68
N SER A 76 27.03 -14.86 -0.73
CA SER A 76 27.65 -14.93 0.60
C SER A 76 26.94 -15.86 1.59
N CYS A 77 25.66 -16.20 1.35
CA CYS A 77 24.88 -17.12 2.18
C CYS A 77 25.25 -18.58 1.92
N VAL A 78 25.41 -18.96 0.65
CA VAL A 78 25.69 -20.36 0.25
C VAL A 78 26.91 -20.94 0.97
N PRO A 79 28.08 -20.27 1.05
CA PRO A 79 29.25 -20.77 1.77
C PRO A 79 29.02 -20.93 3.27
N ARG A 80 28.22 -20.04 3.86
CA ARG A 80 27.97 -20.01 5.31
C ARG A 80 26.96 -21.06 5.75
N TYR A 81 25.95 -21.32 4.92
CA TYR A 81 25.02 -22.42 5.13
C TYR A 81 25.72 -23.76 4.92
N THR A 82 26.42 -23.93 3.80
CA THR A 82 27.12 -25.17 3.46
C THR A 82 28.23 -25.53 4.45
N SER A 83 28.93 -24.55 5.03
CA SER A 83 29.94 -24.83 6.05
C SER A 83 29.37 -25.49 7.30
N VAL A 84 28.16 -25.08 7.71
CA VAL A 84 27.47 -25.61 8.89
C VAL A 84 26.75 -26.93 8.58
N THR A 85 26.04 -27.02 7.45
CA THR A 85 25.17 -28.18 7.18
C THR A 85 25.87 -29.33 6.44
N TYR A 86 26.92 -29.05 5.68
CA TYR A 86 27.62 -30.06 4.87
C TYR A 86 29.08 -30.23 5.28
N CYS A 87 29.87 -29.15 5.33
CA CYS A 87 31.31 -29.29 5.55
C CYS A 87 31.66 -29.77 6.96
N ALA A 88 31.03 -29.24 8.00
CA ALA A 88 31.33 -29.66 9.38
C ALA A 88 31.01 -31.15 9.62
N PRO A 89 29.81 -31.67 9.27
CA PRO A 89 29.52 -33.10 9.38
C PRO A 89 30.43 -34.00 8.52
N ILE A 90 30.69 -33.62 7.26
CA ILE A 90 31.47 -34.44 6.31
C ILE A 90 32.96 -34.46 6.68
N CYS A 91 33.52 -33.33 7.10
CA CYS A 91 34.92 -33.27 7.52
C CYS A 91 35.15 -33.98 8.86
N ALA A 92 34.19 -33.92 9.79
CA ALA A 92 34.24 -34.68 11.03
C ALA A 92 34.13 -36.19 10.77
N ALA A 93 33.22 -36.61 9.88
CA ALA A 93 33.06 -38.01 9.49
C ALA A 93 34.28 -38.61 8.76
N LYS A 94 35.13 -37.79 8.13
CA LYS A 94 36.42 -38.25 7.57
C LYS A 94 37.49 -38.53 8.64
N GLN A 95 37.30 -38.02 9.85
CA GLN A 95 38.24 -38.16 10.97
C GLN A 95 37.77 -39.16 12.04
N MET A 96 36.52 -39.67 11.95
CA MET A 96 35.93 -40.62 12.91
C MET A 96 35.34 -41.85 12.21
N PRO A 97 35.21 -43.01 12.89
CA PRO A 97 34.59 -44.21 12.34
C PRO A 97 33.13 -43.96 11.93
N PHE A 98 32.68 -44.66 10.89
CA PHE A 98 31.46 -44.44 10.11
C PHE A 98 30.12 -44.48 10.90
N GLU A 99 30.13 -44.86 12.18
CA GLU A 99 28.92 -45.16 12.96
C GLU A 99 28.37 -43.96 13.77
N GLU A 100 29.14 -42.87 13.94
CA GLU A 100 28.68 -41.62 14.56
C GLU A 100 28.78 -40.46 13.57
N GLN A 101 27.84 -40.38 12.62
CA GLN A 101 27.67 -39.14 11.85
C GLN A 101 27.21 -38.03 12.79
N VAL A 102 28.15 -37.17 13.18
CA VAL A 102 27.85 -35.95 13.92
C VAL A 102 27.04 -35.04 12.99
N GLY A 103 25.74 -34.89 13.28
CA GLY A 103 24.88 -33.92 12.59
C GLY A 103 25.33 -32.48 12.85
N TYR A 104 24.66 -31.52 12.21
CA TYR A 104 24.89 -30.10 12.51
C TYR A 104 24.10 -29.69 13.77
N CYS A 105 24.64 -28.77 14.58
CA CYS A 105 23.86 -28.26 15.70
C CYS A 105 22.73 -27.37 15.19
N THR A 106 21.54 -27.58 15.75
CA THR A 106 20.32 -26.89 15.32
C THR A 106 20.43 -25.36 15.43
N GLU A 107 21.09 -24.85 16.48
CA GLU A 107 21.21 -23.40 16.69
C GLU A 107 22.20 -22.74 15.71
N GLU A 108 23.29 -23.41 15.35
CA GLU A 108 24.22 -22.90 14.34
C GLU A 108 23.57 -22.85 12.96
N CYS A 109 22.77 -23.87 12.60
CA CYS A 109 21.99 -23.86 11.37
C CYS A 109 20.95 -22.73 11.35
N LYS A 110 20.18 -22.57 12.45
CA LYS A 110 19.23 -21.45 12.59
C LYS A 110 19.94 -20.10 12.46
N ASN A 111 21.11 -19.93 13.05
CA ASN A 111 21.86 -18.69 12.99
C ASN A 111 22.43 -18.41 11.59
N ALA A 112 22.90 -19.44 10.88
CA ALA A 112 23.33 -19.32 9.49
C ALA A 112 22.17 -18.88 8.57
N VAL A 113 21.02 -19.54 8.69
CA VAL A 113 19.81 -19.20 7.90
C VAL A 113 19.28 -17.81 8.27
N ARG A 114 19.21 -17.47 9.57
CA ARG A 114 18.81 -16.13 10.01
C ARG A 114 19.74 -15.07 9.45
N ALA A 115 21.06 -15.27 9.53
CA ALA A 115 22.02 -14.31 8.99
C ALA A 115 21.82 -14.06 7.48
N CYS A 116 21.37 -15.08 6.73
CA CYS A 116 21.07 -14.93 5.32
C CYS A 116 19.77 -14.16 5.02
N LEU A 117 18.74 -14.37 5.84
CA LEU A 117 17.38 -13.88 5.58
C LEU A 117 16.98 -12.68 6.46
N HIS A 118 17.84 -12.25 7.39
CA HIS A 118 17.47 -11.30 8.44
C HIS A 118 16.93 -9.98 7.89
N GLU A 119 17.64 -9.39 6.93
CA GLU A 119 17.27 -8.10 6.34
C GLU A 119 15.92 -8.20 5.62
N SER A 120 15.78 -9.17 4.71
CA SER A 120 14.55 -9.40 3.98
C SER A 120 13.37 -9.76 4.89
N ALA A 121 13.60 -10.53 5.96
CA ALA A 121 12.57 -10.87 6.94
C ALA A 121 12.11 -9.64 7.73
N ASN A 122 13.02 -8.75 8.10
CA ASN A 122 12.68 -7.50 8.80
C ASN A 122 11.89 -6.55 7.89
N GLU A 123 12.31 -6.40 6.62
CA GLU A 123 11.60 -5.58 5.64
C GLU A 123 10.20 -6.12 5.33
N TRP A 124 10.09 -7.45 5.22
CA TRP A 124 8.82 -8.14 5.05
C TRP A 124 7.87 -7.87 6.22
N ASP A 125 8.34 -8.07 7.46
CA ASP A 125 7.52 -7.86 8.66
C ASP A 125 7.04 -6.42 8.77
N SER A 126 7.93 -5.45 8.54
CA SER A 126 7.57 -4.02 8.49
C SER A 126 6.47 -3.73 7.46
N SER A 127 6.61 -4.28 6.25
CA SER A 127 5.63 -4.10 5.17
C SER A 127 4.27 -4.74 5.51
N VAL A 128 4.27 -5.92 6.14
CA VAL A 128 3.04 -6.57 6.62
C VAL A 128 2.35 -5.74 7.71
N VAL A 129 3.11 -5.17 8.65
CA VAL A 129 2.56 -4.28 9.68
C VAL A 129 1.92 -3.04 9.06
N ILE A 130 2.56 -2.43 8.06
CA ILE A 130 2.01 -1.29 7.32
C ILE A 130 0.70 -1.70 6.62
N LEU A 131 0.69 -2.81 5.89
CA LEU A 131 -0.51 -3.31 5.23
C LEU A 131 -1.64 -3.58 6.21
N ARG A 132 -1.35 -4.18 7.37
CA ARG A 132 -2.35 -4.45 8.42
C ARG A 132 -2.98 -3.16 8.94
N LYS A 133 -2.19 -2.11 9.16
CA LYS A 133 -2.70 -0.80 9.58
C LYS A 133 -3.56 -0.14 8.50
N LEU A 134 -3.13 -0.24 7.24
CA LEU A 134 -3.86 0.33 6.12
C LEU A 134 -5.16 -0.44 5.83
N SER A 135 -5.15 -1.77 5.98
CA SER A 135 -6.32 -2.61 5.69
C SER A 135 -7.39 -2.55 6.78
N ALA A 136 -7.02 -2.39 8.06
CA ALA A 136 -7.96 -2.37 9.19
C ALA A 136 -9.09 -1.33 9.06
N GLU A 137 -8.86 -0.25 8.31
CA GLU A 137 -9.86 0.80 8.08
C GLU A 137 -10.07 1.08 6.59
N PHE A 138 -9.78 0.10 5.73
CA PHE A 138 -9.89 0.31 4.29
C PHE A 138 -11.33 0.61 3.88
N ASP A 139 -12.29 -0.18 4.38
CA ASP A 139 -13.71 -0.02 4.04
C ASP A 139 -14.32 1.26 4.65
N LYS A 140 -13.85 1.70 5.83
CA LYS A 140 -14.37 2.91 6.49
C LYS A 140 -14.20 4.16 5.61
N GLY A 141 -13.05 4.33 4.98
CA GLY A 141 -12.79 5.52 4.15
C GLY A 141 -13.71 5.63 2.94
N PHE A 142 -13.99 4.52 2.26
CA PHE A 142 -14.92 4.49 1.12
C PHE A 142 -16.39 4.53 1.55
N VAL A 143 -16.73 3.97 2.70
CA VAL A 143 -18.07 4.06 3.29
C VAL A 143 -18.39 5.50 3.67
N GLU A 144 -17.45 6.23 4.28
CA GLU A 144 -17.62 7.66 4.59
C GLU A 144 -17.84 8.50 3.34
N VAL A 145 -17.02 8.28 2.29
CA VAL A 145 -17.21 8.94 0.99
C VAL A 145 -18.59 8.61 0.41
N ARG A 146 -19.01 7.34 0.45
CA ARG A 146 -20.31 6.89 -0.07
C ARG A 146 -21.48 7.48 0.73
N LEU A 147 -21.40 7.48 2.05
CA LEU A 147 -22.42 8.06 2.94
C LEU A 147 -22.49 9.58 2.73
N PHE A 148 -21.34 10.22 2.54
CA PHE A 148 -21.28 11.63 2.20
C PHE A 148 -21.99 11.91 0.88
N PHE A 149 -21.75 11.13 -0.19
CA PHE A 149 -22.50 11.25 -1.45
C PHE A 149 -24.01 11.01 -1.30
N LYS A 150 -24.43 10.11 -0.41
CA LYS A 150 -25.85 9.86 -0.12
C LYS A 150 -26.51 11.00 0.67
N ASN A 151 -25.79 11.60 1.61
CA ASN A 151 -26.31 12.61 2.52
C ASN A 151 -26.10 14.05 2.03
N SER A 152 -25.16 14.28 1.12
CA SER A 152 -25.03 15.55 0.44
C SER A 152 -26.10 15.65 -0.63
N HIS A 153 -27.03 16.60 -0.47
CA HIS A 153 -28.12 16.91 -1.40
C HIS A 153 -27.66 17.30 -2.82
N PHE A 154 -26.37 17.13 -3.17
CA PHE A 154 -25.83 17.33 -4.51
C PHE A 154 -26.50 16.46 -5.58
N CYS A 155 -27.14 15.35 -5.20
CA CYS A 155 -27.96 14.52 -6.09
C CYS A 155 -29.48 14.63 -5.84
N SER A 156 -29.93 15.55 -4.98
CA SER A 156 -31.35 15.75 -4.64
C SER A 156 -31.98 16.95 -5.37
N PHE A 157 -31.49 17.29 -6.56
CA PHE A 157 -32.22 18.14 -7.48
C PHE A 157 -32.92 17.23 -8.48
N ARG A 158 -34.13 16.80 -8.10
CA ARG A 158 -35.10 16.18 -8.98
C ARG A 158 -36.18 17.21 -9.29
#